data_AF-A0A7X7LS94-F1
#
_entry.id   AF-A0A7X7LS94-F1
#
_cell.length_a   1.000
_cell.length_b   1.000
_cell.length_c   1.000
_cell.angle_alpha   90.00
_cell.angle_beta   90.00
_cell.angle_gamma   90.00
#
_symmetry.space_group_name_H-M   'P 1'
#
loop_
_entity.id
_entity.type
_entity.pdbx_description
1 polymer ?
#
loop_
_entity_poly.entity_id
_entity_poly.type
_entity_poly.pdbx_seq_one_letter_code
_entity_poly.pdbx_strand_id
1 'polypeptide(L)'
;EDVIIAITTNGYVKRMNVDVYKSQNRGGRGKTGMKTNEDDIIDSIIAMSTHDFLLFFTSFGRVYKLKGYRIPSYGRNSKGLPIVNLLSLGENESLTACVSVKDFTEGNLFFTTVKGLVKRTKVSSFQNIRINGIRAVSLKDDDQLQSVKLTDGTRDIIIGASNGKAIRFNEKNVRIMGRNAAGVRGISLNGNEEVIGVTIVTEDRTQILAITEKGYGKQTSVDEYRLQGRGGKGVKTIHVTAKNGNLKKLISVVGDEDLLVVTDKGMIIRVPIDQIAQTKRATQGVKIINLLEGHVVSTIAMVPKEELIDDDEAEIEDKELPEETIPVVHSLEPLEKTSGYQELTDFDNDVDSDDAEDENEDDEINDILSDSY
;
A
#
# COMPACT_ATOMS: atom_id res chain seq x y z
N GLU A 1 -22.47 -3.07 7.48
CA GLU A 1 -22.19 -2.92 6.04
C GLU A 1 -20.81 -3.50 5.81
N ASP A 2 -20.65 -4.38 4.84
CA ASP A 2 -19.34 -4.92 4.48
C ASP A 2 -18.68 -3.98 3.47
N VAL A 3 -17.43 -3.60 3.76
CA VAL A 3 -16.69 -2.58 3.01
C VAL A 3 -15.27 -3.05 2.73
N ILE A 4 -14.66 -2.44 1.73
CA ILE A 4 -13.25 -2.57 1.41
C ILE A 4 -12.56 -1.27 1.83
N ILE A 5 -11.53 -1.40 2.66
CA ILE A 5 -10.56 -0.34 2.89
C ILE A 5 -9.42 -0.54 1.91
N ALA A 6 -9.17 0.46 1.05
CA ALA A 6 -8.00 0.51 0.20
C ALA A 6 -7.00 1.54 0.77
N ILE A 7 -5.73 1.15 0.83
CA ILE A 7 -4.61 1.98 1.26
C ILE A 7 -3.58 2.00 0.13
N THR A 8 -3.07 3.19 -0.20
CA THR A 8 -2.14 3.40 -1.30
C THR A 8 -0.69 3.50 -0.85
N THR A 9 0.21 3.34 -1.82
CA THR A 9 1.66 3.43 -1.65
C THR A 9 2.08 4.81 -1.11
N ASN A 10 1.38 5.87 -1.53
CA ASN A 10 1.63 7.24 -1.02
C ASN A 10 0.86 7.56 0.28
N GLY A 11 0.27 6.55 0.93
CA GLY A 11 -0.34 6.68 2.25
C GLY A 11 -1.74 7.32 2.25
N TYR A 12 -2.47 7.32 1.13
CA TYR A 12 -3.89 7.68 1.13
C TYR A 12 -4.74 6.46 1.54
N VAL A 13 -5.89 6.72 2.16
CA VAL A 13 -6.84 5.68 2.55
C VAL A 13 -8.28 6.07 2.16
N LYS A 14 -9.05 5.08 1.70
CA LYS A 14 -10.46 5.24 1.32
C LYS A 14 -11.28 4.00 1.69
N ARG A 15 -12.55 4.22 2.05
CA ARG A 15 -13.58 3.19 2.23
C ARG A 15 -14.43 3.10 0.96
N MET A 16 -14.58 1.89 0.44
CA MET A 16 -15.41 1.57 -0.72
C MET A 16 -16.43 0.51 -0.30
N ASN A 17 -17.64 0.53 -0.88
CA ASN A 17 -18.60 -0.56 -0.69
C ASN A 17 -18.14 -1.79 -1.50
N VAL A 18 -18.38 -3.00 -0.99
CA VAL A 18 -17.95 -4.27 -1.61
C VAL A 18 -18.51 -4.46 -3.03
N ASP A 19 -19.70 -3.96 -3.32
CA ASP A 19 -20.35 -4.19 -4.62
C ASP A 19 -19.73 -3.33 -5.74
N VAL A 20 -19.12 -2.19 -5.40
CA VAL A 20 -18.28 -1.38 -6.30
C VAL A 20 -17.01 -2.14 -6.73
N TYR A 21 -16.66 -3.21 -6.01
CA TYR A 21 -15.55 -4.10 -6.32
C TYR A 21 -16.01 -5.40 -7.00
N LYS A 22 -17.18 -5.94 -6.64
CA LYS A 22 -17.76 -7.15 -7.24
C LYS A 22 -18.40 -6.95 -8.62
N SER A 23 -18.60 -5.72 -9.08
CA SER A 23 -19.29 -5.40 -10.33
C SER A 23 -18.47 -5.67 -11.60
N GLN A 24 -17.85 -6.85 -11.68
CA GLN A 24 -17.10 -7.34 -12.84
C GLN A 24 -17.34 -8.84 -13.00
N ASN A 25 -18.49 -9.20 -13.57
CA ASN A 25 -18.83 -10.59 -13.85
C ASN A 25 -19.62 -10.70 -15.17
N ARG A 26 -18.95 -11.21 -16.20
CA ARG A 26 -19.49 -11.82 -17.43
C ARG A 26 -20.48 -10.98 -18.26
N GLY A 27 -19.99 -10.42 -19.37
CA GLY A 27 -20.80 -9.99 -20.52
C GLY A 27 -21.20 -8.52 -20.60
N GLY A 28 -20.78 -7.68 -19.65
CA GLY A 28 -20.94 -6.22 -19.75
C GLY A 28 -19.85 -5.60 -20.62
N ARG A 29 -20.22 -4.79 -21.62
CA ARG A 29 -19.26 -3.95 -22.37
C ARG A 29 -18.45 -3.10 -21.39
N GLY A 30 -17.13 -3.14 -21.51
CA GLY A 30 -16.22 -2.43 -20.62
C GLY A 30 -16.50 -0.93 -20.58
N LYS A 31 -16.57 -0.36 -19.37
CA LYS A 31 -16.43 1.08 -19.17
C LYS A 31 -14.96 1.36 -18.95
N THR A 32 -14.43 2.32 -19.71
CA THR A 32 -13.01 2.67 -19.78
C THR A 32 -12.36 2.74 -18.40
N GLY A 33 -11.20 2.09 -18.26
CA GLY A 33 -10.38 2.16 -17.06
C GLY A 33 -9.97 3.59 -16.69
N MET A 34 -9.38 3.74 -15.51
CA MET A 34 -8.91 5.04 -15.02
C MET A 34 -7.97 5.69 -16.04
N LYS A 35 -8.29 6.92 -16.48
CA LYS A 35 -7.40 7.70 -17.34
C LYS A 35 -6.14 8.04 -16.56
N THR A 36 -5.00 7.61 -17.09
CA THR A 36 -3.68 7.77 -16.49
C THR A 36 -3.34 9.23 -16.23
N ASN A 37 -3.32 9.63 -14.97
CA ASN A 37 -2.80 10.89 -14.45
C ASN A 37 -2.57 10.74 -12.95
N GLU A 38 -1.31 10.51 -12.55
CA GLU A 38 -0.88 10.33 -11.15
C GLU A 38 -1.62 9.21 -10.37
N ASP A 39 -1.74 8.02 -10.97
CA ASP A 39 -2.42 6.89 -10.34
C ASP A 39 -1.73 6.41 -9.05
N ASP A 40 -2.39 6.68 -7.93
CA ASP A 40 -1.90 6.32 -6.60
C ASP A 40 -2.15 4.83 -6.30
N ILE A 41 -1.10 4.02 -6.51
CA ILE A 41 -1.16 2.56 -6.50
C ILE A 41 -1.56 2.03 -5.13
N ILE A 42 -2.65 1.27 -5.08
CA ILE A 42 -3.14 0.57 -3.89
C ILE A 42 -2.09 -0.48 -3.46
N ASP A 43 -1.49 -0.35 -2.27
CA ASP A 43 -0.61 -1.37 -1.67
C ASP A 43 -1.40 -2.43 -0.90
N SER A 44 -2.50 -2.04 -0.25
CA SER A 44 -3.28 -2.92 0.62
C SER A 44 -4.80 -2.78 0.42
N ILE A 45 -5.47 -3.92 0.30
CA ILE A 45 -6.93 -4.07 0.23
C ILE A 45 -7.37 -4.92 1.42
N ILE A 46 -8.28 -4.40 2.23
CA ILE A 46 -8.78 -5.06 3.45
C ILE A 46 -10.32 -5.08 3.41
N ALA A 47 -10.90 -6.27 3.24
CA ALA A 47 -12.33 -6.49 3.43
C ALA A 47 -12.65 -6.56 4.93
N MET A 48 -13.65 -5.80 5.39
CA MET A 48 -14.08 -5.75 6.80
C MET A 48 -15.50 -5.17 6.92
N SER A 49 -16.16 -5.36 8.06
CA SER A 49 -17.39 -4.62 8.38
C SER A 49 -17.06 -3.17 8.76
N THR A 50 -17.98 -2.24 8.47
CA THR A 50 -17.91 -0.85 8.96
C THR A 50 -17.81 -0.75 10.48
N HIS A 51 -18.31 -1.76 11.20
CA HIS A 51 -18.24 -1.86 12.65
C HIS A 51 -17.02 -2.64 13.17
N ASP A 52 -16.14 -3.17 12.32
CA ASP A 52 -14.88 -3.77 12.76
C ASP A 52 -13.86 -2.68 13.13
N PHE A 53 -12.82 -3.05 13.89
CA PHE A 53 -11.72 -2.16 14.22
C PHE A 53 -10.57 -2.33 13.21
N LEU A 54 -10.07 -1.23 12.66
CA LEU A 54 -8.84 -1.23 11.86
C LEU A 54 -7.68 -0.78 12.74
N LEU A 55 -6.69 -1.66 12.88
CA LEU A 55 -5.43 -1.41 13.58
C LEU A 55 -4.37 -0.99 12.58
N PHE A 56 -3.79 0.20 12.78
CA PHE A 56 -2.73 0.77 11.95
C PHE A 56 -1.41 0.68 12.71
N PHE A 57 -0.41 0.01 12.16
CA PHE A 57 0.92 -0.19 12.75
C PHE A 57 1.98 0.56 11.96
N THR A 58 2.92 1.20 12.66
CA THR A 58 3.90 2.11 12.07
C THR A 58 5.33 1.62 12.18
N SER A 59 6.24 2.23 11.42
CA SER A 59 7.68 1.90 11.40
C SER A 59 8.32 1.98 12.78
N PHE A 60 7.90 2.95 13.60
CA PHE A 60 8.34 3.13 15.00
C PHE A 60 7.65 2.19 16.01
N GLY A 61 6.89 1.20 15.54
CA GLY A 61 6.29 0.18 16.39
C GLY A 61 5.15 0.70 17.28
N ARG A 62 4.51 1.81 16.90
CA ARG A 62 3.24 2.27 17.51
C ARG A 62 2.06 1.59 16.82
N VAL A 63 0.89 1.69 17.45
CA VAL A 63 -0.38 1.26 16.89
C VAL A 63 -1.50 2.23 17.23
N TYR A 64 -2.34 2.49 16.24
CA TYR A 64 -3.53 3.33 16.31
C TYR A 64 -4.76 2.48 15.97
N LYS A 65 -5.95 2.95 16.36
CA LYS A 65 -7.20 2.21 16.17
C LYS A 65 -8.34 3.12 15.72
N LEU A 66 -8.95 2.80 14.58
CA LEU A 66 -10.19 3.40 14.11
C LEU A 66 -11.27 2.30 13.96
N LYS A 67 -12.52 2.71 13.75
CA LYS A 67 -13.59 1.84 13.24
C LYS A 67 -13.67 2.00 11.72
N GLY A 68 -14.11 0.97 11.00
CA GLY A 68 -14.27 1.03 9.54
C GLY A 68 -15.09 2.24 9.06
N TYR A 69 -16.15 2.61 9.79
CA TYR A 69 -16.98 3.80 9.49
C TYR A 69 -16.27 5.16 9.65
N ARG A 70 -15.11 5.24 10.34
CA ARG A 70 -14.32 6.47 10.45
C ARG A 70 -13.42 6.70 9.23
N ILE A 71 -13.26 5.70 8.37
CA ILE A 71 -12.53 5.87 7.11
C ILE A 71 -13.50 6.50 6.10
N PRO A 72 -13.17 7.66 5.51
CA PRO A 72 -14.06 8.37 4.60
C PRO A 72 -14.40 7.54 3.36
N SER A 73 -15.65 7.61 2.94
CA SER A 73 -16.12 6.93 1.73
C SER A 73 -15.78 7.71 0.47
N TYR A 74 -15.16 7.05 -0.50
CA TYR A 74 -14.88 7.62 -1.81
C TYR A 74 -15.14 6.59 -2.92
N GLY A 75 -15.35 7.06 -4.16
CA GLY A 75 -15.44 6.20 -5.34
C GLY A 75 -14.08 5.61 -5.75
N ARG A 76 -14.10 4.52 -6.54
CA ARG A 76 -12.91 3.76 -7.00
C ARG A 76 -11.76 4.67 -7.48
N ASN A 77 -12.09 5.68 -8.28
CA ASN A 77 -11.13 6.57 -8.96
C ASN A 77 -10.58 7.72 -8.10
N SER A 78 -11.03 7.90 -6.85
CA SER A 78 -10.47 8.95 -5.95
C SER A 78 -9.17 8.47 -5.30
N LYS A 79 -8.19 9.35 -5.09
CA LYS A 79 -6.97 9.03 -4.30
C LYS A 79 -7.33 8.67 -2.85
N GLY A 80 -8.28 9.39 -2.24
CA GLY A 80 -8.74 9.19 -0.86
C GLY A 80 -8.31 10.32 0.07
N LEU A 81 -8.19 10.04 1.37
CA LEU A 81 -7.69 10.98 2.38
C LEU A 81 -6.27 10.56 2.84
N PRO A 82 -5.28 11.45 2.97
CA PRO A 82 -3.97 11.13 3.54
C PRO A 82 -4.10 10.54 4.96
N ILE A 83 -3.40 9.44 5.25
CA ILE A 83 -3.49 8.74 6.53
C ILE A 83 -3.04 9.61 7.72
N VAL A 84 -2.12 10.54 7.48
CA VAL A 84 -1.66 11.55 8.46
C VAL A 84 -2.77 12.48 8.96
N ASN A 85 -3.86 12.65 8.19
CA ASN A 85 -5.02 13.44 8.61
C ASN A 85 -5.95 12.64 9.55
N LEU A 86 -5.76 11.32 9.66
CA LEU A 86 -6.52 10.42 10.53
C LEU A 86 -5.70 9.91 11.74
N LEU A 87 -4.37 9.86 11.60
CA LEU A 87 -3.43 9.34 12.60
C LEU A 87 -2.37 10.38 12.93
N SER A 88 -2.22 10.72 14.21
CA SER A 88 -1.13 11.60 14.69
C SER A 88 0.22 10.87 14.71
N LEU A 89 0.80 10.68 13.52
CA LEU A 89 2.14 10.11 13.31
C LEU A 89 3.22 11.10 13.78
N GLY A 90 4.35 10.59 14.26
CA GLY A 90 5.55 11.40 14.50
C GLY A 90 6.28 11.78 13.22
N GLU A 91 7.26 12.68 13.34
CA GLU A 91 8.18 12.98 12.24
C GLU A 91 8.93 11.71 11.81
N ASN A 92 9.03 11.46 10.50
CA ASN A 92 9.61 10.25 9.90
C ASN A 92 8.92 8.91 10.30
N GLU A 93 7.76 8.96 10.99
CA GLU A 93 6.95 7.78 11.30
C GLU A 93 6.03 7.44 10.12
N SER A 94 6.23 6.27 9.50
CA SER A 94 5.46 5.81 8.34
C SER A 94 4.52 4.66 8.69
N LEU A 95 3.50 4.43 7.86
CA LEU A 95 2.61 3.28 7.98
C LEU A 95 3.28 2.01 7.44
N THR A 96 3.22 0.92 8.19
CA THR A 96 3.87 -0.36 7.85
C THR A 96 2.86 -1.47 7.57
N ALA A 97 1.80 -1.58 8.37
CA ALA A 97 0.85 -2.67 8.27
C ALA A 97 -0.53 -2.27 8.82
N CYS A 98 -1.58 -2.79 8.18
CA CYS A 98 -2.95 -2.63 8.63
C CYS A 98 -3.61 -3.99 8.84
N VAL A 99 -4.39 -4.11 9.92
CA VAL A 99 -5.05 -5.35 10.33
C VAL A 99 -6.48 -5.04 10.78
N SER A 100 -7.47 -5.61 10.09
CA SER A 100 -8.84 -5.63 10.60
C SER A 100 -8.97 -6.63 11.75
N VAL A 101 -9.65 -6.23 12.82
CA VAL A 101 -10.07 -7.11 13.92
C VAL A 101 -11.53 -6.79 14.26
N LYS A 102 -12.41 -7.81 14.15
CA LYS A 102 -13.84 -7.68 14.47
C LYS A 102 -14.06 -7.27 15.93
N ASP A 103 -13.38 -8.00 16.81
CA ASP A 103 -13.30 -7.75 18.24
C ASP A 103 -11.87 -8.06 18.74
N PHE A 104 -11.69 -8.12 20.06
CA PHE A 104 -10.40 -8.30 20.71
C PHE A 104 -10.30 -9.61 21.52
N THR A 105 -11.16 -10.59 21.26
CA THR A 105 -11.23 -11.85 22.02
C THR A 105 -10.20 -12.88 21.57
N GLU A 106 -10.18 -13.21 20.27
CA GLU A 106 -9.42 -14.34 19.72
C GLU A 106 -8.29 -13.93 18.76
N GLY A 107 -7.27 -14.79 18.70
CA GLY A 107 -6.10 -14.60 17.82
C GLY A 107 -4.95 -13.79 18.42
N ASN A 108 -3.86 -13.74 17.66
CA ASN A 108 -2.58 -13.17 18.03
C ASN A 108 -2.09 -12.24 16.91
N LEU A 109 -1.41 -11.18 17.28
CA LEU A 109 -0.67 -10.34 16.36
C LEU A 109 0.79 -10.81 16.35
N PHE A 110 1.25 -11.23 15.18
CA PHE A 110 2.62 -11.62 14.90
C PHE A 110 3.35 -10.46 14.24
N PHE A 111 4.33 -9.90 14.95
CA PHE A 111 5.16 -8.77 14.53
C PHE A 111 6.49 -9.29 13.98
N THR A 112 7.00 -8.68 12.91
CA THR A 112 8.37 -8.90 12.40
C THR A 112 9.05 -7.56 12.11
N THR A 113 10.30 -7.41 12.51
CA THR A 113 11.12 -6.19 12.29
C THR A 113 12.05 -6.34 11.09
N VAL A 114 12.57 -5.21 10.59
CA VAL A 114 13.52 -5.15 9.46
C VAL A 114 14.79 -5.95 9.77
N LYS A 115 15.33 -5.85 11.00
CA LYS A 115 16.49 -6.65 11.45
C LYS A 115 16.14 -8.08 11.91
N GLY A 116 14.94 -8.58 11.59
CA GLY A 116 14.60 -10.00 11.73
C GLY A 116 14.24 -10.46 13.15
N LEU A 117 13.89 -9.55 14.05
CA LEU A 117 13.23 -9.91 15.30
C LEU A 117 11.74 -10.20 15.05
N VAL A 118 11.17 -11.09 15.85
CA VAL A 118 9.75 -11.45 15.81
C VAL A 118 9.15 -11.47 17.21
N LYS A 119 7.86 -11.14 17.30
CA LYS A 119 7.10 -11.21 18.55
C LYS A 119 5.67 -11.66 18.28
N ARG A 120 5.10 -12.40 19.22
CA ARG A 120 3.68 -12.74 19.23
C ARG A 120 3.01 -12.19 20.49
N THR A 121 1.88 -11.52 20.32
CA THR A 121 1.09 -10.93 21.41
C THR A 121 -0.40 -11.15 21.15
N LYS A 122 -1.18 -11.54 22.16
CA LYS A 122 -2.64 -11.73 22.00
C LYS A 122 -3.31 -10.43 21.55
N VAL A 123 -4.30 -10.53 20.65
CA VAL A 123 -5.02 -9.34 20.15
C VAL A 123 -5.67 -8.55 21.28
N SER A 124 -6.13 -9.22 22.36
CA SER A 124 -6.71 -8.60 23.56
C SER A 124 -5.81 -7.55 24.24
N SER A 125 -4.49 -7.61 24.06
CA SER A 125 -3.54 -6.58 24.56
C SER A 125 -3.72 -5.20 23.90
N PHE A 126 -4.54 -5.14 22.84
CA PHE A 126 -4.80 -3.99 21.99
C PHE A 126 -6.26 -3.51 22.04
N GLN A 127 -7.09 -4.08 22.94
CA GLN A 127 -8.47 -3.63 23.14
C GLN A 127 -8.55 -2.13 23.47
N ASN A 128 -7.67 -1.65 24.35
CA ASN A 128 -7.65 -0.27 24.82
C ASN A 128 -6.49 0.50 24.18
N ILE A 129 -6.81 1.34 23.18
CA ILE A 129 -5.89 2.21 22.43
C ILE A 129 -6.38 3.65 22.57
N ARG A 130 -5.47 4.57 22.92
CA ARG A 130 -5.72 6.02 22.98
C ARG A 130 -5.70 6.63 21.58
N ILE A 131 -6.26 7.83 21.41
CA ILE A 131 -6.34 8.52 20.09
C ILE A 131 -4.93 8.68 19.48
N ASN A 132 -3.96 9.15 20.26
CA ASN A 132 -2.55 9.37 19.86
C ASN A 132 -1.75 8.05 19.68
N GLY A 133 -2.44 6.91 19.56
CA GLY A 133 -1.86 5.58 19.51
C GLY A 133 -1.23 5.14 20.84
N ILE A 134 -0.59 3.97 20.80
CA ILE A 134 0.16 3.37 21.91
C ILE A 134 1.37 2.58 21.37
N ARG A 135 2.40 2.33 22.18
CA ARG A 135 3.49 1.41 21.77
C ARG A 135 2.96 -0.03 21.63
N ALA A 136 3.23 -0.64 20.48
CA ALA A 136 2.88 -2.02 20.12
C ALA A 136 4.07 -2.98 20.27
N VAL A 137 5.28 -2.48 19.99
CA VAL A 137 6.57 -3.16 20.17
C VAL A 137 7.62 -2.15 20.59
N SER A 138 8.59 -2.57 21.42
CA SER A 138 9.80 -1.78 21.68
C SER A 138 10.85 -2.17 20.66
N LEU A 139 11.21 -1.24 19.79
CA LEU A 139 12.27 -1.39 18.81
C LEU A 139 13.60 -0.90 19.39
N LYS A 140 14.67 -1.07 18.61
CA LYS A 140 15.93 -0.34 18.80
C LYS A 140 15.97 0.84 17.83
N ASP A 141 16.89 1.76 18.06
CA ASP A 141 17.10 2.93 17.21
C ASP A 141 17.58 2.55 15.78
N ASP A 142 18.16 1.34 15.62
CA ASP A 142 18.62 0.77 14.34
C ASP A 142 17.62 -0.21 13.67
N ASP A 143 16.42 -0.40 14.23
CA ASP A 143 15.44 -1.39 13.74
C ASP A 143 14.03 -0.79 13.61
N GLN A 144 13.31 -1.18 12.55
CA GLN A 144 11.95 -0.72 12.27
C GLN A 144 10.98 -1.90 12.24
N LEU A 145 9.71 -1.66 12.53
CA LEU A 145 8.66 -2.64 12.27
C LEU A 145 8.51 -2.81 10.75
N GLN A 146 8.51 -4.06 10.27
CA GLN A 146 8.38 -4.40 8.84
C GLN A 146 7.05 -5.06 8.50
N SER A 147 6.40 -5.75 9.45
CA SER A 147 5.05 -6.27 9.26
C SER A 147 4.37 -6.62 10.58
N VAL A 148 3.04 -6.58 10.55
CA VAL A 148 2.17 -7.24 11.52
C VAL A 148 1.16 -8.09 10.76
N LYS A 149 0.88 -9.29 11.25
CA LYS A 149 -0.15 -10.19 10.72
C LYS A 149 -1.01 -10.73 11.87
N LEU A 150 -2.30 -10.94 11.62
CA LEU A 150 -3.20 -11.64 12.55
C LEU A 150 -3.09 -13.16 12.33
N THR A 151 -3.01 -13.94 13.40
CA THR A 151 -2.95 -15.41 13.37
C THR A 151 -3.86 -16.03 14.42
N ASP A 152 -4.32 -17.26 14.18
CA ASP A 152 -5.08 -18.04 15.17
C ASP A 152 -4.22 -18.62 16.32
N GLY A 153 -2.89 -18.60 16.20
CA GLY A 153 -1.98 -19.18 17.18
C GLY A 153 -1.32 -20.49 16.73
N THR A 154 -1.66 -21.01 15.54
CA THR A 154 -1.24 -22.31 15.01
C THR A 154 -0.43 -22.27 13.72
N ARG A 155 -0.29 -21.11 13.06
CA ARG A 155 0.17 -21.01 11.67
C ARG A 155 1.69 -21.12 11.50
N ASP A 156 2.11 -21.51 10.30
CA ASP A 156 3.49 -21.33 9.86
C ASP A 156 3.70 -19.92 9.32
N ILE A 157 4.81 -19.31 9.71
CA ILE A 157 5.27 -18.01 9.22
C ILE A 157 6.46 -18.23 8.29
N ILE A 158 6.44 -17.56 7.13
CA ILE A 158 7.57 -17.49 6.20
C ILE A 158 8.11 -16.06 6.19
N ILE A 159 9.41 -15.90 6.46
CA ILE A 159 10.12 -14.62 6.48
C ILE A 159 11.19 -14.66 5.38
N GLY A 160 11.12 -13.74 4.42
CA GLY A 160 12.10 -13.56 3.35
C GLY A 160 13.09 -12.43 3.63
N ALA A 161 14.36 -12.63 3.25
CA ALA A 161 15.44 -11.66 3.42
C ALA A 161 16.03 -11.23 2.06
N SER A 162 16.56 -10.01 2.00
CA SER A 162 17.08 -9.37 0.77
C SER A 162 18.11 -10.20 0.01
N ASN A 163 18.93 -10.99 0.70
CA ASN A 163 19.90 -11.95 0.14
C ASN A 163 19.30 -13.15 -0.63
N GLY A 164 17.98 -13.23 -0.81
CA GLY A 164 17.33 -14.36 -1.46
C GLY A 164 17.23 -15.63 -0.60
N LYS A 165 17.27 -15.51 0.74
CA LYS A 165 16.95 -16.59 1.68
C LYS A 165 15.56 -16.38 2.29
N ALA A 166 14.90 -17.48 2.68
CA ALA A 166 13.68 -17.45 3.48
C ALA A 166 13.69 -18.55 4.56
N ILE A 167 13.03 -18.31 5.69
CA ILE A 167 12.83 -19.31 6.76
C ILE A 167 11.33 -19.56 6.97
N ARG A 168 10.93 -20.83 7.10
CA ARG A 168 9.59 -21.26 7.52
C ARG A 168 9.67 -21.85 8.93
N PHE A 169 8.85 -21.35 9.85
CA PHE A 169 8.72 -21.93 11.19
C PHE A 169 7.30 -21.74 11.74
N ASN A 170 6.83 -22.67 12.56
CA ASN A 170 5.54 -22.54 13.22
C ASN A 170 5.55 -21.43 14.28
N GLU A 171 4.53 -20.58 14.32
CA GLU A 171 4.44 -19.44 15.23
C GLU A 171 4.50 -19.83 16.71
N LYS A 172 4.17 -21.09 17.06
CA LYS A 172 4.29 -21.63 18.42
C LYS A 172 5.73 -21.59 18.96
N ASN A 173 6.73 -21.55 18.07
CA ASN A 173 8.15 -21.34 18.42
C ASN A 173 8.43 -19.92 18.96
N VAL A 174 7.47 -18.99 18.87
CA VAL A 174 7.49 -17.67 19.50
C VAL A 174 6.49 -17.67 20.66
N ARG A 175 6.99 -17.65 21.90
CA ARG A 175 6.14 -17.51 23.10
C ARG A 175 5.32 -16.21 23.02
N ILE A 176 4.12 -16.23 23.60
CA ILE A 176 3.32 -15.01 23.76
C ILE A 176 4.06 -14.06 24.71
N MET A 177 4.11 -12.77 24.36
CA MET A 177 4.77 -11.71 25.10
C MET A 177 3.87 -10.48 25.21
N GLY A 178 4.04 -9.68 26.27
CA GLY A 178 3.37 -8.39 26.40
C GLY A 178 3.85 -7.36 25.37
N ARG A 179 3.03 -6.32 25.14
CA ARG A 179 3.28 -5.28 24.12
C ARG A 179 4.67 -4.64 24.20
N ASN A 180 5.13 -4.23 25.37
CA ASN A 180 6.40 -3.51 25.51
C ASN A 180 7.65 -4.40 25.33
N ALA A 181 7.51 -5.70 25.10
CA ALA A 181 8.65 -6.56 24.74
C ALA A 181 9.12 -6.28 23.30
N ALA A 182 10.44 -6.42 23.08
CA ALA A 182 11.07 -6.32 21.76
C ALA A 182 10.90 -7.58 20.90
N GLY A 183 10.68 -8.75 21.53
CA GLY A 183 10.55 -10.04 20.85
C GLY A 183 11.81 -10.90 20.96
N VAL A 184 12.02 -11.76 19.97
CA VAL A 184 13.13 -12.74 19.87
C VAL A 184 13.55 -12.91 18.40
N ARG A 185 14.77 -13.37 18.12
CA ARG A 185 15.23 -13.57 16.74
C ARG A 185 14.34 -14.57 15.96
N GLY A 186 13.82 -14.13 14.81
CA GLY A 186 12.99 -14.92 13.88
C GLY A 186 13.79 -15.49 12.70
N ILE A 187 14.72 -14.69 12.16
CA ILE A 187 15.68 -15.10 11.13
C ILE A 187 17.08 -14.57 11.49
N SER A 188 18.15 -15.26 11.08
CA SER A 188 19.53 -14.78 11.23
C SER A 188 20.00 -14.10 9.94
N LEU A 189 20.04 -12.78 10.00
CA LEU A 189 20.61 -11.88 9.00
C LEU A 189 22.12 -11.67 9.27
N ASN A 190 22.86 -11.22 8.27
CA ASN A 190 24.32 -11.04 8.29
C ASN A 190 24.67 -9.73 7.56
N GLY A 191 25.45 -8.82 8.17
CA GLY A 191 25.75 -7.52 7.56
C GLY A 191 24.48 -6.70 7.27
N ASN A 192 24.37 -6.15 6.05
CA ASN A 192 23.24 -5.31 5.62
C ASN A 192 22.06 -6.14 5.04
N GLU A 193 21.90 -7.38 5.46
CA GLU A 193 20.74 -8.21 5.13
C GLU A 193 19.51 -7.78 5.94
N GLU A 194 18.35 -7.68 5.30
CA GLU A 194 17.10 -7.16 5.91
C GLU A 194 15.88 -8.01 5.53
N VAL A 195 14.83 -7.99 6.36
CA VAL A 195 13.55 -8.64 6.05
C VAL A 195 12.78 -7.81 5.01
N ILE A 196 12.46 -8.44 3.88
CA ILE A 196 11.77 -7.79 2.74
C ILE A 196 10.31 -8.21 2.59
N GLY A 197 9.85 -9.19 3.39
CA GLY A 197 8.54 -9.80 3.21
C GLY A 197 8.27 -10.88 4.23
N VAL A 198 7.01 -10.92 4.68
CA VAL A 198 6.51 -11.89 5.67
C VAL A 198 5.12 -12.33 5.26
N THR A 199 4.92 -13.64 5.17
CA THR A 199 3.59 -14.20 4.95
C THR A 199 3.28 -15.36 5.91
N ILE A 200 1.99 -15.66 6.01
CA ILE A 200 1.43 -16.78 6.74
C ILE A 200 1.12 -17.90 5.73
N VAL A 201 1.36 -19.15 6.10
CA VAL A 201 0.82 -20.29 5.35
C VAL A 201 -0.66 -20.48 5.74
N THR A 202 -1.57 -20.11 4.84
CA THR A 202 -3.01 -20.18 5.06
C THR A 202 -3.62 -21.50 4.61
N GLU A 203 -3.17 -22.04 3.48
CA GLU A 203 -3.79 -23.20 2.80
C GLU A 203 -2.75 -24.11 2.13
N ASP A 204 -3.14 -25.36 1.87
CA ASP A 204 -2.27 -26.40 1.28
C ASP A 204 -1.81 -26.07 -0.16
N ARG A 205 -2.52 -25.15 -0.85
CA ARG A 205 -2.18 -24.72 -2.23
C ARG A 205 -1.29 -23.48 -2.32
N THR A 206 -0.92 -22.88 -1.18
CA THR A 206 -0.17 -21.61 -1.11
C THR A 206 1.07 -21.62 -2.02
N GLN A 207 1.10 -20.75 -3.04
CA GLN A 207 2.33 -20.45 -3.77
C GLN A 207 3.06 -19.30 -3.08
N ILE A 208 4.38 -19.38 -3.02
CA ILE A 208 5.23 -18.28 -2.54
C ILE A 208 5.84 -17.58 -3.75
N LEU A 209 5.39 -16.35 -3.98
CA LEU A 209 5.92 -15.44 -4.98
C LEU A 209 7.16 -14.73 -4.42
N ALA A 210 8.25 -14.81 -5.16
CA ALA A 210 9.52 -14.13 -4.84
C ALA A 210 9.92 -13.25 -6.03
N ILE A 211 10.14 -11.95 -5.78
CA ILE A 211 10.44 -10.94 -6.82
C ILE A 211 11.68 -10.14 -6.42
N THR A 212 12.58 -9.89 -7.38
CA THR A 212 13.82 -9.12 -7.19
C THR A 212 13.71 -7.67 -7.64
N GLU A 213 14.66 -6.84 -7.19
CA GLU A 213 14.73 -5.41 -7.51
C GLU A 213 14.88 -5.12 -9.03
N LYS A 214 15.38 -6.07 -9.83
CA LYS A 214 15.52 -5.93 -11.30
C LYS A 214 14.44 -6.68 -12.10
N GLY A 215 13.25 -6.91 -11.52
CA GLY A 215 12.09 -7.42 -12.26
C GLY A 215 12.18 -8.91 -12.65
N TYR A 216 12.97 -9.71 -11.91
CA TYR A 216 12.91 -11.17 -12.02
C TYR A 216 11.98 -11.72 -10.93
N GLY A 217 11.19 -12.72 -11.29
CA GLY A 217 10.18 -13.29 -10.40
C GLY A 217 10.02 -14.79 -10.62
N LYS A 218 9.42 -15.44 -9.63
CA LYS A 218 8.94 -16.83 -9.73
C LYS A 218 7.94 -17.16 -8.63
N GLN A 219 7.06 -18.09 -8.92
CA GLN A 219 6.28 -18.80 -7.93
C GLN A 219 7.00 -20.08 -7.50
N THR A 220 6.82 -20.50 -6.25
CA THR A 220 7.30 -21.79 -5.73
C THR A 220 6.35 -22.30 -4.64
N SER A 221 5.91 -23.57 -4.72
CA SER A 221 5.04 -24.18 -3.69
C SER A 221 5.63 -24.04 -2.29
N VAL A 222 4.75 -23.78 -1.32
CA VAL A 222 5.06 -23.70 0.11
C VAL A 222 5.73 -24.97 0.66
N ASP A 223 5.53 -26.14 0.05
CA ASP A 223 6.09 -27.42 0.48
C ASP A 223 7.60 -27.55 0.24
N GLU A 224 8.13 -26.87 -0.78
CA GLU A 224 9.59 -26.81 -0.96
C GLU A 224 10.26 -26.12 0.24
N TYR A 225 9.55 -25.24 0.95
CA TYR A 225 10.04 -24.54 2.15
C TYR A 225 9.90 -25.45 3.37
N ARG A 226 10.87 -26.35 3.57
CA ARG A 226 10.92 -27.20 4.77
C ARG A 226 10.87 -26.38 6.07
N LEU A 227 10.16 -26.89 7.07
CA LEU A 227 10.12 -26.34 8.43
C LEU A 227 11.51 -26.28 9.07
N GLN A 228 11.70 -25.27 9.93
CA GLN A 228 12.92 -25.03 10.71
C GLN A 228 12.58 -24.51 12.12
N GLY A 229 13.56 -24.53 13.02
CA GLY A 229 13.53 -23.70 14.23
C GLY A 229 13.78 -22.23 13.87
N ARG A 230 13.07 -21.30 14.52
CA ARG A 230 13.25 -19.85 14.30
C ARG A 230 14.68 -19.41 14.63
N GLY A 231 15.12 -18.33 13.98
CA GLY A 231 16.44 -17.74 14.19
C GLY A 231 17.58 -18.42 13.42
N GLY A 232 17.28 -19.44 12.61
CA GLY A 232 18.21 -19.97 11.61
C GLY A 232 18.45 -19.01 10.44
N LYS A 233 19.42 -19.33 9.57
CA LYS A 233 19.74 -18.56 8.35
C LYS A 233 18.77 -18.81 7.17
N GLY A 234 17.76 -19.65 7.35
CA GLY A 234 16.80 -20.05 6.30
C GLY A 234 17.40 -20.96 5.22
N VAL A 235 16.71 -21.06 4.09
CA VAL A 235 17.15 -21.70 2.84
C VAL A 235 17.10 -20.69 1.69
N LYS A 236 17.83 -20.92 0.60
CA LYS A 236 17.64 -20.15 -0.64
C LYS A 236 16.17 -20.21 -1.07
N THR A 237 15.57 -19.06 -1.37
CA THR A 237 14.23 -18.89 -1.95
C THR A 237 14.27 -18.37 -3.39
N ILE A 238 15.36 -17.68 -3.74
CA ILE A 238 15.75 -17.30 -5.10
C ILE A 238 17.29 -17.22 -5.16
N HIS A 239 17.90 -17.44 -6.31
CA HIS A 239 19.34 -17.21 -6.49
C HIS A 239 19.59 -15.75 -6.90
N VAL A 240 19.91 -14.91 -5.92
CA VAL A 240 20.40 -13.54 -6.15
C VAL A 240 21.74 -13.57 -6.89
N THR A 241 21.90 -12.66 -7.86
CA THR A 241 23.07 -12.42 -8.72
C THR A 241 23.08 -10.95 -9.15
N ALA A 242 24.17 -10.45 -9.75
CA ALA A 242 24.19 -9.09 -10.30
C ALA A 242 23.14 -8.83 -11.41
N LYS A 243 22.67 -9.88 -12.10
CA LYS A 243 21.70 -9.80 -13.21
C LYS A 243 20.26 -9.58 -12.74
N ASN A 244 19.83 -10.26 -11.67
CA ASN A 244 18.49 -10.13 -11.11
C ASN A 244 18.42 -9.21 -9.87
N GLY A 245 19.54 -8.98 -9.18
CA GLY A 245 19.59 -8.15 -7.98
C GLY A 245 18.98 -8.84 -6.74
N ASN A 246 18.92 -8.09 -5.64
CA ASN A 246 18.40 -8.55 -4.36
C ASN A 246 16.91 -8.90 -4.42
N LEU A 247 16.46 -9.76 -3.51
CA LEU A 247 15.04 -10.04 -3.29
C LEU A 247 14.36 -8.79 -2.71
N LYS A 248 13.26 -8.34 -3.35
CA LYS A 248 12.56 -7.09 -3.06
C LYS A 248 11.22 -7.29 -2.36
N LYS A 249 10.49 -8.37 -2.67
CA LYS A 249 9.27 -8.78 -1.96
C LYS A 249 9.16 -10.31 -1.94
N LEU A 250 8.61 -10.84 -0.86
CA LEU A 250 8.18 -12.24 -0.73
C LEU A 250 6.77 -12.24 -0.14
N ILE A 251 5.85 -12.92 -0.82
CA ILE A 251 4.42 -12.94 -0.46
C ILE A 251 3.80 -14.29 -0.87
N SER A 252 2.68 -14.64 -0.26
CA SER A 252 1.83 -15.77 -0.67
C SER A 252 0.83 -15.30 -1.72
N VAL A 253 0.59 -16.11 -2.74
CA VAL A 253 -0.46 -15.91 -3.76
C VAL A 253 -1.25 -17.21 -3.97
N VAL A 254 -2.48 -17.07 -4.47
CA VAL A 254 -3.43 -18.18 -4.65
C VAL A 254 -3.67 -18.50 -6.14
N GLY A 255 -3.48 -17.52 -7.03
CA GLY A 255 -3.52 -17.66 -8.50
C GLY A 255 -4.57 -16.81 -9.21
N ASP A 256 -5.45 -16.12 -8.47
CA ASP A 256 -6.53 -15.26 -9.00
C ASP A 256 -6.29 -13.78 -8.65
N GLU A 257 -5.01 -13.40 -8.67
CA GLU A 257 -4.51 -12.06 -8.40
C GLU A 257 -3.66 -11.55 -9.57
N ASP A 258 -3.62 -10.24 -9.75
CA ASP A 258 -2.57 -9.55 -10.52
C ASP A 258 -1.53 -8.96 -9.59
N LEU A 259 -0.29 -9.01 -10.06
CA LEU A 259 0.83 -8.28 -9.49
C LEU A 259 0.86 -6.86 -10.07
N LEU A 260 0.75 -5.83 -9.24
CA LEU A 260 1.12 -4.46 -9.61
C LEU A 260 2.54 -4.17 -9.13
N VAL A 261 3.40 -3.71 -10.03
CA VAL A 261 4.78 -3.33 -9.74
C VAL A 261 5.04 -1.90 -10.15
N VAL A 262 5.61 -1.14 -9.22
CA VAL A 262 5.91 0.29 -9.35
C VAL A 262 7.42 0.46 -9.42
N THR A 263 7.94 1.12 -10.46
CA THR A 263 9.37 1.42 -10.56
C THR A 263 9.76 2.66 -9.75
N ASP A 264 11.06 2.85 -9.53
CA ASP A 264 11.61 4.08 -8.95
C ASP A 264 11.37 5.34 -9.81
N LYS A 265 10.96 5.16 -11.08
CA LYS A 265 10.55 6.22 -12.00
C LYS A 265 9.02 6.33 -12.17
N GLY A 266 8.25 5.73 -11.28
CA GLY A 266 6.78 5.82 -11.28
C GLY A 266 6.07 5.05 -12.39
N MET A 267 6.77 4.20 -13.17
CA MET A 267 6.12 3.32 -14.13
C MET A 267 5.35 2.23 -13.38
N ILE A 268 4.08 2.04 -13.74
CA ILE A 268 3.20 1.00 -13.18
C ILE A 268 3.10 -0.14 -14.21
N ILE A 269 3.37 -1.36 -13.78
CA ILE A 269 3.36 -2.54 -14.65
C ILE A 269 2.51 -3.62 -13.98
N ARG A 270 1.52 -4.15 -14.71
CA ARG A 270 0.59 -5.19 -14.26
C ARG A 270 0.99 -6.53 -14.86
N VAL A 271 1.05 -7.58 -14.04
CA VAL A 271 1.41 -8.93 -14.47
C VAL A 271 0.47 -9.94 -13.79
N PRO A 272 -0.39 -10.66 -14.53
CA PRO A 272 -1.21 -11.73 -13.97
C PRO A 272 -0.37 -12.82 -13.29
N ILE A 273 -0.76 -13.28 -12.10
CA ILE A 273 0.05 -14.24 -11.32
C ILE A 273 0.18 -15.59 -12.03
N ASP A 274 -0.83 -16.04 -12.76
CA ASP A 274 -0.80 -17.30 -13.52
C ASP A 274 0.24 -17.30 -14.65
N GLN A 275 0.61 -16.13 -15.20
CA GLN A 275 1.71 -16.00 -16.16
C GLN A 275 3.11 -16.12 -15.52
N ILE A 276 3.24 -15.94 -14.19
CA ILE A 276 4.53 -15.97 -13.51
C ILE A 276 5.00 -17.42 -13.28
N ALA A 277 6.05 -17.82 -13.99
CA ALA A 277 6.58 -19.18 -13.99
C ALA A 277 6.77 -19.81 -12.59
N GLN A 278 6.15 -20.98 -12.40
CA GLN A 278 6.33 -21.83 -11.22
C GLN A 278 7.64 -22.64 -11.35
N THR A 279 8.58 -22.44 -10.44
CA THR A 279 9.86 -23.18 -10.40
C THR A 279 10.31 -23.47 -8.98
N LYS A 280 11.27 -24.40 -8.80
CA LYS A 280 11.83 -24.77 -7.49
C LYS A 280 12.52 -23.60 -6.78
N ARG A 281 12.77 -23.74 -5.47
CA ARG A 281 13.32 -22.64 -4.65
C ARG A 281 14.68 -22.11 -5.11
N ALA A 282 15.59 -22.96 -5.58
CA ALA A 282 17.00 -22.61 -5.80
C ALA A 282 17.32 -22.00 -7.19
N THR A 283 16.31 -21.57 -7.96
CA THR A 283 16.46 -20.98 -9.30
C THR A 283 16.64 -19.45 -9.25
N GLN A 284 17.09 -18.82 -10.35
CA GLN A 284 17.20 -17.35 -10.48
C GLN A 284 15.85 -16.62 -10.67
N GLY A 285 14.80 -17.36 -11.03
CA GLY A 285 13.55 -16.79 -11.54
C GLY A 285 13.59 -16.49 -13.05
N VAL A 286 12.44 -16.15 -13.61
CA VAL A 286 12.31 -15.63 -14.98
C VAL A 286 12.23 -14.11 -14.95
N LYS A 287 12.53 -13.41 -16.05
CA LYS A 287 12.27 -11.98 -16.16
C LYS A 287 10.75 -11.80 -16.29
N ILE A 288 10.09 -11.28 -15.25
CA ILE A 288 8.63 -11.02 -15.26
C ILE A 288 8.31 -9.62 -15.79
N ILE A 289 9.28 -8.70 -15.74
CA ILE A 289 9.08 -7.29 -16.06
C ILE A 289 10.24 -6.78 -16.92
N ASN A 290 9.91 -6.14 -18.05
CA ASN A 290 10.87 -5.43 -18.88
C ASN A 290 11.13 -4.02 -18.33
N LEU A 291 11.94 -3.94 -17.28
CA LEU A 291 12.50 -2.66 -16.81
C LEU A 291 13.42 -2.05 -17.88
N LEU A 292 13.37 -0.72 -18.01
CA LEU A 292 14.35 0.07 -18.75
C LEU A 292 15.70 0.08 -18.02
N GLU A 293 16.77 0.46 -18.71
CA GLU A 293 18.11 0.50 -18.11
C GLU A 293 18.19 1.51 -16.95
N GLY A 294 18.84 1.11 -15.85
CA GLY A 294 18.91 1.89 -14.62
C GLY A 294 17.64 1.90 -13.75
N HIS A 295 16.49 1.48 -14.25
CA HIS A 295 15.24 1.43 -13.47
C HIS A 295 15.23 0.21 -12.54
N VAL A 296 14.60 0.35 -11.36
CA VAL A 296 14.45 -0.71 -10.36
C VAL A 296 13.04 -0.75 -9.79
N VAL A 297 12.66 -1.89 -9.20
CA VAL A 297 11.38 -2.05 -8.52
C VAL A 297 11.39 -1.29 -7.18
N SER A 298 10.51 -0.29 -7.07
CA SER A 298 10.29 0.50 -5.86
C SER A 298 9.28 -0.18 -4.92
N THR A 299 8.07 -0.46 -5.42
CA THR A 299 6.96 -1.05 -4.64
C THR A 299 6.28 -2.17 -5.43
N ILE A 300 5.70 -3.13 -4.72
CA ILE A 300 4.94 -4.26 -5.25
C ILE A 300 3.67 -4.42 -4.44
N ALA A 301 2.53 -4.47 -5.10
CA ALA A 301 1.21 -4.70 -4.52
C ALA A 301 0.52 -5.92 -5.17
N MET A 302 -0.43 -6.50 -4.44
CA MET A 302 -1.33 -7.53 -4.97
C MET A 302 -2.73 -6.95 -5.10
N VAL A 303 -3.34 -7.10 -6.27
CA VAL A 303 -4.75 -6.75 -6.51
C VAL A 303 -5.47 -7.97 -7.07
N PRO A 304 -6.77 -8.17 -6.80
CA PRO A 304 -7.59 -9.13 -7.53
C PRO A 304 -7.50 -8.97 -9.05
N LYS A 305 -7.64 -10.09 -9.76
CA LYS A 305 -7.46 -10.17 -11.21
C LYS A 305 -8.45 -9.30 -11.98
N GLU A 306 -7.97 -8.62 -13.01
CA GLU A 306 -8.77 -7.87 -13.99
C GLU A 306 -8.47 -8.43 -15.37
N GLU A 307 -9.49 -8.83 -16.13
CA GLU A 307 -9.30 -9.37 -17.48
C GLU A 307 -8.67 -8.30 -18.37
N LEU A 308 -7.41 -8.52 -18.76
CA LEU A 308 -6.75 -7.73 -19.79
C LEU A 308 -7.46 -8.01 -21.12
N ILE A 309 -7.80 -6.94 -21.83
CA ILE A 309 -8.17 -7.02 -23.25
C ILE A 309 -6.86 -6.82 -24.01
N ASP A 310 -6.47 -7.80 -24.83
CA ASP A 310 -5.31 -7.69 -25.70
C ASP A 310 -5.67 -6.74 -26.87
N ASP A 311 -5.30 -5.46 -26.77
CA ASP A 311 -5.48 -4.44 -27.82
C ASP A 311 -4.39 -4.55 -28.94
N ASP A 312 -3.93 -5.76 -29.24
CA ASP A 312 -2.79 -6.07 -30.14
C ASP A 312 -3.19 -6.94 -31.35
N GLU A 313 -4.12 -6.47 -32.19
CA GLU A 313 -4.22 -6.91 -33.59
C GLU A 313 -4.77 -5.81 -34.53
N ALA A 314 -4.12 -4.64 -34.48
CA ALA A 314 -4.32 -3.56 -35.45
C ALA A 314 -3.26 -3.65 -36.57
N GLU A 315 -3.37 -4.64 -37.45
CA GLU A 315 -2.61 -4.63 -38.72
C GLU A 315 -3.02 -3.39 -39.54
N ILE A 316 -2.07 -2.48 -39.76
CA ILE A 316 -2.25 -1.37 -40.68
C ILE A 316 -2.05 -1.91 -42.10
N GLU A 317 -3.11 -2.47 -42.68
CA GLU A 317 -3.20 -2.60 -44.14
C GLU A 317 -3.27 -1.19 -44.75
N ASP A 318 -2.18 -0.77 -45.40
CA ASP A 318 -2.20 0.38 -46.31
C ASP A 318 -3.15 0.09 -47.50
N LYS A 319 -4.42 0.48 -47.35
CA LYS A 319 -5.39 0.52 -48.45
C LYS A 319 -5.55 1.95 -48.94
N GLU A 320 -5.01 2.19 -50.13
CA GLU A 320 -5.20 3.43 -50.89
C GLU A 320 -6.70 3.74 -51.03
N LEU A 321 -7.10 4.96 -50.64
CA LEU A 321 -8.45 5.46 -50.86
C LEU A 321 -8.57 5.97 -52.31
N PRO A 322 -9.61 5.58 -53.08
CA PRO A 322 -9.80 6.08 -54.43
C PRO A 322 -10.09 7.59 -54.45
N GLU A 323 -9.48 8.32 -55.41
CA GLU A 323 -9.98 9.63 -55.82
C GLU A 323 -11.29 9.47 -56.60
N GLU A 324 -12.41 9.96 -56.06
CA GLU A 324 -13.58 10.31 -56.86
C GLU A 324 -13.98 11.78 -56.64
N THR A 325 -14.36 12.44 -57.73
CA THR A 325 -14.50 13.89 -57.82
C THR A 325 -15.90 14.38 -57.47
N ILE A 326 -15.99 15.40 -56.60
CA ILE A 326 -17.26 16.10 -56.33
C ILE A 326 -17.38 17.29 -57.30
N PRO A 327 -18.47 17.39 -58.10
CA PRO A 327 -18.66 18.48 -59.04
C PRO A 327 -19.12 19.79 -58.36
N VAL A 328 -18.74 20.92 -58.98
CA VAL A 328 -19.03 22.28 -58.50
C VAL A 328 -20.46 22.72 -58.81
N VAL A 329 -21.11 23.45 -57.88
CA VAL A 329 -22.35 24.21 -58.12
C VAL A 329 -22.21 25.63 -57.54
N HIS A 330 -22.96 26.59 -58.08
CA HIS A 330 -22.63 28.03 -58.09
C HIS A 330 -22.99 28.84 -56.82
N SER A 331 -22.31 29.98 -56.70
CA SER A 331 -22.49 31.09 -55.76
C SER A 331 -23.82 31.86 -55.84
N LEU A 332 -24.21 32.48 -54.72
CA LEU A 332 -24.91 33.79 -54.67
C LEU A 332 -24.31 34.68 -53.55
N GLU A 333 -24.68 35.97 -53.54
CA GLU A 333 -23.84 37.08 -53.04
C GLU A 333 -24.10 37.53 -51.56
N PRO A 334 -23.17 38.32 -50.95
CA PRO A 334 -23.20 38.67 -49.52
C PRO A 334 -23.85 40.03 -49.21
N LEU A 335 -24.25 40.26 -47.95
CA LEU A 335 -24.69 41.58 -47.44
C LEU A 335 -24.08 41.95 -46.08
N GLU A 336 -23.20 42.96 -46.15
CA GLU A 336 -23.00 44.13 -45.27
C GLU A 336 -22.75 44.02 -43.75
N LYS A 337 -22.20 45.13 -43.22
CA LYS A 337 -21.87 45.37 -41.79
C LYS A 337 -22.71 46.52 -41.24
N THR A 338 -23.27 46.34 -40.05
CA THR A 338 -23.57 47.42 -39.07
C THR A 338 -23.08 46.91 -37.70
N SER A 339 -22.33 47.64 -36.87
CA SER A 339 -22.30 49.07 -36.51
C SER A 339 -23.45 49.47 -35.59
N GLY A 340 -23.14 49.66 -34.31
CA GLY A 340 -24.06 50.06 -33.24
C GLY A 340 -23.32 50.22 -31.91
N TYR A 341 -22.99 51.47 -31.56
CA TYR A 341 -22.40 51.84 -30.27
C TYR A 341 -23.49 51.97 -29.19
N GLN A 342 -23.16 51.82 -27.90
CA GLN A 342 -22.99 52.98 -27.01
C GLN A 342 -22.46 52.60 -25.62
N GLU A 343 -21.73 53.55 -25.03
CA GLU A 343 -21.24 53.56 -23.65
C GLU A 343 -22.29 54.15 -22.70
N LEU A 344 -21.92 54.23 -21.40
CA LEU A 344 -22.28 55.18 -20.31
C LEU A 344 -22.29 54.37 -18.99
N THR A 345 -21.36 54.57 -18.03
CA THR A 345 -21.33 55.64 -16.98
C THR A 345 -22.57 55.64 -16.07
N ASP A 346 -22.50 55.86 -14.75
CA ASP A 346 -21.40 56.29 -13.87
C ASP A 346 -21.77 56.03 -12.38
N PHE A 347 -20.76 56.02 -11.49
CA PHE A 347 -20.85 56.28 -10.03
C PHE A 347 -21.68 55.28 -9.17
N ASP A 348 -21.59 55.20 -7.83
CA ASP A 348 -20.82 56.01 -6.84
C ASP A 348 -20.28 55.16 -5.66
N ASN A 349 -19.62 55.79 -4.69
CA ASN A 349 -19.09 55.19 -3.45
C ASN A 349 -20.01 55.43 -2.23
N ASP A 350 -19.85 54.59 -1.19
CA ASP A 350 -19.91 54.87 0.26
C ASP A 350 -19.31 53.61 0.95
N VAL A 351 -18.41 53.59 1.94
CA VAL A 351 -17.91 54.51 2.99
C VAL A 351 -18.69 54.46 4.32
N ASP A 352 -18.36 53.44 5.12
CA ASP A 352 -18.38 53.38 6.60
C ASP A 352 -16.95 52.93 7.03
N SER A 353 -16.18 53.46 7.99
CA SER A 353 -16.22 54.62 8.91
C SER A 353 -17.37 54.72 9.93
N ASP A 354 -17.16 54.71 11.26
CA ASP A 354 -15.93 54.45 12.07
C ASP A 354 -16.26 53.39 13.18
N ASP A 355 -15.81 53.30 14.45
CA ASP A 355 -15.10 54.13 15.45
C ASP A 355 -13.92 53.34 16.11
N ALA A 356 -13.20 53.94 17.08
CA ALA A 356 -12.09 53.34 17.84
C ALA A 356 -12.19 53.62 19.37
N GLU A 357 -11.04 53.78 20.04
CA GLU A 357 -10.83 54.25 21.43
C GLU A 357 -11.12 53.27 22.60
N ASP A 358 -10.38 53.28 23.72
CA ASP A 358 -8.93 53.49 23.93
C ASP A 358 -8.53 52.99 25.37
N GLU A 359 -7.34 53.36 25.84
CA GLU A 359 -6.83 53.42 27.22
C GLU A 359 -6.27 52.12 27.86
N ASN A 360 -4.93 52.01 27.77
CA ASN A 360 -4.00 52.14 28.92
C ASN A 360 -4.45 51.64 30.31
N GLU A 361 -3.59 50.84 30.96
CA GLU A 361 -2.65 51.38 31.96
C GLU A 361 -1.50 50.39 32.25
N ASP A 362 -0.39 50.90 32.78
CA ASP A 362 0.74 50.11 33.25
C ASP A 362 0.44 49.43 34.59
N ASP A 363 1.19 48.39 34.95
CA ASP A 363 1.78 48.37 36.30
C ASP A 363 3.06 47.52 36.34
N GLU A 364 4.04 47.97 37.13
CA GLU A 364 5.38 47.37 37.22
C GLU A 364 5.58 46.69 38.60
N ILE A 365 6.56 45.79 38.69
CA ILE A 365 7.17 45.33 39.96
C ILE A 365 6.25 44.56 40.93
N ASN A 366 6.56 43.28 41.14
CA ASN A 366 7.09 42.86 42.45
C ASN A 366 7.97 41.62 42.37
N ASP A 367 9.02 41.63 43.21
CA ASP A 367 10.01 40.57 43.40
C ASP A 367 9.60 39.67 44.60
N ILE A 368 10.51 38.83 45.08
CA ILE A 368 10.52 38.00 46.31
C ILE A 368 10.45 36.48 46.06
N LEU A 369 11.64 35.91 45.86
CA LEU A 369 12.24 34.84 46.68
C LEU A 369 11.32 33.85 47.42
N SER A 370 11.56 32.55 47.24
CA SER A 370 12.00 31.68 48.36
C SER A 370 12.47 30.29 47.91
N ASP A 371 13.35 29.68 48.71
CA ASP A 371 14.03 28.41 48.44
C ASP A 371 13.18 27.15 48.66
N SER A 372 13.67 26.03 48.09
CA SER A 372 13.54 24.64 48.59
C SER A 372 12.15 24.00 48.72
N TYR A 373 11.94 22.87 48.03
CA TYR A 373 12.21 21.54 48.61
C TYR A 373 12.31 20.42 47.55
#